data_AF-A0A3C0ZAE8-F1
#
_entry.id   AF-A0A3C0ZAE8-F1
#
_cell.length_a   1.000
_cell.length_b   1.000
_cell.length_c   1.000
_cell.angle_alpha   90.00
_cell.angle_beta   90.00
_cell.angle_gamma   90.00
#
_symmetry.space_group_name_H-M   'P 1'
#
loop_
_entity.id
_entity.type
_entity.pdbx_description
1 polymer ?
#
loop_
_entity_poly.entity_id
_entity_poly.type
_entity_poly.pdbx_seq_one_letter_code
_entity_poly.pdbx_strand_id
1 'polypeptide(L)'
;DLNFAGWLKKISGQPTITVGSVGLDKDFGDVFTNSEFKSSPASLDELVRRYERGDFDLVAVGRAILQDPNWVKKVQAEKYNELSTFEAKSLASLS
;
A
#
# COMPACT_ATOMS: atom_id res chain seq x y z
N ASP A 1 -14.01 5.29 10.81
CA ASP A 1 -13.10 4.76 11.85
C ASP A 1 -11.66 5.15 11.57
N LEU A 2 -10.82 5.12 12.62
CA LEU A 2 -9.37 5.33 12.57
C LEU A 2 -8.66 3.96 12.58
N ASN A 3 -7.57 3.84 11.83
CA ASN A 3 -6.65 2.70 11.96
C ASN A 3 -5.61 2.99 13.06
N PHE A 4 -4.61 2.10 13.22
CA PHE A 4 -3.60 2.26 14.26
C PHE A 4 -2.81 3.57 14.15
N ALA A 5 -2.38 3.96 12.94
CA ALA A 5 -1.72 5.24 12.72
C ALA A 5 -2.63 6.42 13.10
N GLY A 6 -3.91 6.36 12.72
CA GLY A 6 -4.91 7.36 13.09
C GLY A 6 -5.13 7.51 14.59
N TRP A 7 -5.21 6.39 15.31
CA TRP A 7 -5.31 6.42 16.77
C TRP A 7 -4.05 6.98 17.41
N LEU A 8 -2.87 6.54 16.95
CA LEU A 8 -1.60 7.03 17.47
C LEU A 8 -1.45 8.53 17.28
N LYS A 9 -1.81 9.06 16.11
CA LYS A 9 -1.78 10.50 15.82
C LYS A 9 -2.73 11.26 16.74
N LYS A 10 -3.99 10.80 16.83
CA LYS A 10 -5.02 11.45 17.66
C LYS A 10 -4.63 11.54 19.13
N ILE A 11 -3.97 10.51 19.67
CA ILE A 11 -3.61 10.44 21.09
C ILE A 11 -2.28 11.17 21.36
N SER A 12 -1.26 10.96 20.54
CA SER A 12 0.10 11.46 20.80
C SER A 12 0.38 12.86 20.23
N GLY A 13 -0.36 13.28 19.20
CA GLY A 13 -0.06 14.47 18.42
C GLY A 13 1.23 14.39 17.58
N GLN A 14 1.90 13.24 17.57
CA GLN A 14 3.13 13.03 16.81
C GLN A 14 2.84 12.67 15.34
N PRO A 15 3.76 12.96 14.41
CA PRO A 15 3.64 12.50 13.03
C PRO A 15 3.54 10.98 12.94
N THR A 16 2.69 10.48 12.04
CA THR A 16 2.43 9.05 11.87
C THR A 16 2.50 8.61 10.41
N ILE A 17 2.94 7.37 10.21
CA ILE A 17 2.96 6.70 8.90
C ILE A 17 2.01 5.51 8.93
N THR A 18 1.09 5.44 7.96
CA THR A 18 0.22 4.27 7.78
C THR A 18 0.86 3.26 6.81
N VAL A 19 0.50 1.99 6.96
CA VAL A 19 0.94 0.89 6.10
C VAL A 19 -0.15 -0.18 6.03
N GLY A 20 -0.04 -1.09 5.07
CA GLY A 20 -0.94 -2.23 4.89
C GLY A 20 -1.61 -2.17 3.52
N SER A 21 -1.29 -3.16 2.68
CA SER A 21 -1.91 -3.40 1.36
C SER A 21 -2.17 -2.14 0.51
N VAL A 22 -1.24 -1.17 0.54
CA VAL A 22 -1.38 0.09 -0.20
C VAL A 22 -1.40 -0.20 -1.71
N GLY A 23 -2.52 0.13 -2.36
CA GLY A 23 -2.73 -0.13 -3.78
C GLY A 23 -2.86 -1.60 -4.15
N LEU A 24 -3.18 -2.48 -3.21
CA LEU A 24 -3.30 -3.92 -3.39
C LEU A 24 -4.60 -4.45 -2.79
N ASP A 25 -5.28 -5.35 -3.50
CA ASP A 25 -6.61 -5.89 -3.13
C ASP A 25 -6.59 -7.00 -2.07
N LYS A 26 -5.41 -7.55 -1.73
CA LYS A 26 -5.27 -8.64 -0.77
C LYS A 26 -4.21 -8.39 0.28
N ASP A 27 -4.55 -8.81 1.49
CA ASP A 27 -3.66 -8.78 2.63
C ASP A 27 -2.54 -9.83 2.56
N PHE A 28 -1.52 -9.58 3.36
CA PHE A 28 -0.25 -10.29 3.30
C PHE A 28 -0.27 -11.72 3.89
N GLY A 29 -1.33 -12.09 4.61
CA GLY A 29 -1.35 -13.25 5.51
C GLY A 29 -0.81 -14.55 4.92
N ASP A 30 -1.16 -14.85 3.67
CA ASP A 30 -0.84 -16.14 3.06
C ASP A 30 0.36 -16.10 2.09
N VAL A 31 1.02 -14.94 1.92
CA VAL A 31 2.06 -14.76 0.89
C VAL A 31 3.25 -15.71 1.08
N PHE A 32 3.63 -15.97 2.33
CA PHE A 32 4.77 -16.84 2.64
C PHE A 32 4.45 -18.33 2.55
N THR A 33 3.18 -18.70 2.63
CA THR A 33 2.71 -20.09 2.60
C THR A 33 2.10 -20.50 1.27
N ASN A 34 1.80 -19.53 0.40
CA ASN A 34 1.20 -19.75 -0.90
C ASN A 34 2.05 -19.09 -2.01
N SER A 35 2.83 -19.91 -2.71
CA SER A 35 3.67 -19.46 -3.83
C SER A 35 2.88 -18.92 -5.02
N GLU A 36 1.59 -19.26 -5.14
CA GLU A 36 0.69 -18.77 -6.18
C GLU A 36 -0.07 -17.50 -5.76
N PHE A 37 0.22 -16.94 -4.58
CA PHE A 37 -0.43 -15.72 -4.13
C PHE A 37 -0.20 -14.58 -5.13
N LYS A 38 -1.31 -13.94 -5.50
CA LYS A 38 -1.34 -12.71 -6.30
C LYS A 38 -2.28 -11.68 -5.69
N SER A 39 -1.86 -10.42 -5.72
CA SER A 39 -2.70 -9.28 -5.36
C SER A 39 -2.68 -8.24 -6.47
N SER A 40 -3.86 -7.94 -6.99
CA SER A 40 -4.05 -7.00 -8.09
C SER A 40 -4.04 -5.56 -7.60
N PRO A 41 -3.74 -4.59 -8.49
CA PRO A 41 -3.87 -3.18 -8.16
C PRO A 41 -5.27 -2.86 -7.65
N ALA A 42 -5.34 -2.12 -6.55
CA ALA A 42 -6.58 -1.65 -5.94
C ALA A 42 -6.65 -0.12 -5.92
N SER A 43 -7.87 0.41 -5.82
CA SER A 43 -8.09 1.86 -5.71
C SER A 43 -7.39 2.45 -4.48
N LEU A 44 -6.89 3.67 -4.63
CA LEU A 44 -6.32 4.48 -3.55
C LEU A 44 -7.35 5.43 -2.91
N ASP A 45 -8.60 5.46 -3.37
CA ASP A 45 -9.59 6.47 -2.97
C ASP A 45 -9.80 6.53 -1.45
N GLU A 46 -9.93 5.38 -0.79
CA GLU A 46 -10.12 5.33 0.67
C GLU A 46 -8.85 5.78 1.42
N LEU A 47 -7.66 5.49 0.88
CA LEU A 47 -6.39 5.96 1.43
C LEU A 47 -6.29 7.48 1.32
N VAL A 48 -6.63 8.04 0.16
CA VAL A 48 -6.65 9.48 -0.11
C VAL A 48 -7.66 10.17 0.81
N ARG A 49 -8.89 9.66 0.90
CA ARG A 49 -9.93 10.20 1.79
C ARG A 49 -9.46 10.29 3.24
N ARG A 50 -8.75 9.27 3.75
CA ARG A 50 -8.22 9.27 5.12
C ARG A 50 -7.04 10.22 5.30
N TYR A 51 -6.18 10.32 4.29
CA TYR A 51 -5.10 11.30 4.26
C TYR A 51 -5.64 12.73 4.31
N GLU A 52 -6.65 13.06 3.50
CA GLU A 52 -7.30 14.37 3.48
C GLU A 52 -8.01 14.72 4.79
N ARG A 53 -8.57 13.71 5.48
CA ARG A 53 -9.12 13.88 6.84
C ARG A 53 -8.04 14.11 7.90
N GLY A 54 -6.76 13.92 7.56
CA GLY A 54 -5.62 14.12 8.45
C GLY A 54 -5.35 12.94 9.37
N ASP A 55 -5.89 11.75 9.08
CA ASP A 55 -5.73 10.56 9.93
C ASP A 55 -4.26 10.15 10.10
N PHE A 56 -3.41 10.37 9.11
CA PHE A 56 -1.97 10.08 9.15
C PHE A 56 -1.22 11.07 8.26
N ASP A 57 0.10 11.13 8.41
CA ASP A 57 0.95 12.14 7.74
C ASP A 57 1.69 11.55 6.53
N LEU A 58 1.98 10.26 6.56
CA LEU A 58 2.71 9.56 5.52
C LEU A 58 2.11 8.18 5.23
N VAL A 59 2.43 7.64 4.06
CA VAL A 59 2.06 6.29 3.64
C VAL A 59 3.32 5.50 3.30
N ALA A 60 3.52 4.36 3.95
CA ALA A 60 4.55 3.40 3.59
C ALA A 60 4.03 2.45 2.51
N VAL A 61 4.76 2.37 1.39
CA VAL A 61 4.45 1.46 0.29
C VAL A 61 5.51 0.36 0.26
N GLY A 62 5.06 -0.90 0.32
CA GLY A 62 5.94 -2.07 0.35
C GLY A 62 5.79 -2.93 -0.90
N ARG A 63 4.97 -3.99 -0.80
CA ARG A 63 4.74 -5.00 -1.84
C ARG A 63 4.50 -4.44 -3.25
N ALA A 64 3.72 -3.36 -3.36
CA ALA A 64 3.46 -2.73 -4.66
C ALA A 64 4.75 -2.22 -5.34
N ILE A 65 5.68 -1.64 -4.58
CA ILE A 65 6.97 -1.17 -5.10
C ILE A 65 7.92 -2.33 -5.38
N LEU A 66 7.89 -3.41 -4.59
CA LEU A 66 8.70 -4.61 -4.86
C LEU A 66 8.36 -5.25 -6.22
N GLN A 67 7.10 -5.15 -6.63
CA GLN A 67 6.64 -5.64 -7.93
C GLN A 67 6.88 -4.64 -9.07
N ASP A 68 6.80 -3.34 -8.78
CA ASP A 68 6.83 -2.26 -9.76
C ASP A 68 7.64 -1.06 -9.21
N PRO A 69 8.93 -0.94 -9.55
CA PRO A 69 9.77 0.17 -9.08
C PRO A 69 9.28 1.55 -9.48
N ASN A 70 8.50 1.64 -10.57
CA ASN A 70 7.95 2.89 -11.07
C ASN A 70 6.54 3.15 -10.54
N TRP A 71 6.04 2.37 -9.59
CA TRP A 71 4.69 2.48 -9.02
C TRP A 71 4.33 3.92 -8.65
N VAL A 72 5.22 4.61 -7.91
CA VAL A 72 5.00 6.01 -7.49
C VAL A 72 4.85 6.95 -8.69
N LYS A 73 5.70 6.79 -9.72
CA LYS A 73 5.64 7.62 -10.93
C LYS A 73 4.36 7.37 -11.71
N LYS A 74 3.91 6.11 -11.80
CA LYS A 74 2.68 5.73 -12.49
C LYS A 74 1.44 6.27 -11.76
N VAL A 75 1.39 6.15 -10.43
CA VAL A 75 0.32 6.73 -9.61
C VAL A 75 0.27 8.24 -9.76
N GLN A 76 1.43 8.92 -9.70
CA GLN A 76 1.52 10.37 -9.91
C GLN A 76 1.01 10.80 -11.30
N ALA A 77 1.23 9.98 -12.32
CA ALA A 77 0.79 10.23 -13.69
C ALA A 77 -0.60 9.63 -14.00
N GLU A 78 -1.36 9.20 -12.98
CA GLU A 78 -2.70 8.60 -13.10
C GLU A 78 -2.77 7.35 -14.01
N LYS A 79 -1.64 6.68 -14.22
CA LYS A 79 -1.49 5.46 -15.05
C LYS A 79 -1.84 4.20 -14.26
N TYR A 80 -3.00 4.17 -13.62
CA TYR A 80 -3.41 3.04 -12.75
C TYR A 80 -3.56 1.72 -13.49
N ASN A 81 -3.94 1.77 -14.78
CA ASN A 81 -4.02 0.62 -15.67
C ASN A 81 -2.65 0.02 -16.04
N GLU A 82 -1.55 0.72 -15.79
CA GLU A 82 -0.18 0.24 -16.02
C GLU A 82 0.46 -0.36 -14.75
N LEU A 83 -0.27 -0.42 -13.63
CA LEU A 83 0.22 -0.99 -12.38
C LEU A 83 0.27 -2.52 -12.46
N SER A 84 1.39 -3.08 -12.01
CA SER A 84 1.61 -4.52 -12.03
C SER A 84 0.92 -5.24 -10.86
N THR A 85 0.45 -6.46 -11.11
CA THR A 85 -0.06 -7.37 -10.06
C THR A 85 1.12 -7.88 -9.22
N PHE A 86 1.05 -7.73 -7.90
CA PHE A 86 2.04 -8.30 -6.98
C PHE A 86 1.93 -9.83 -6.97
N GLU A 87 3.05 -10.51 -7.12
CA GLU A 87 3.16 -11.97 -7.01
C GLU A 87 4.14 -12.35 -5.88
N ALA A 88 3.87 -13.44 -5.16
CA ALA A 88 4.73 -13.89 -4.05
C ALA A 88 6.20 -14.04 -4.45
N LYS A 89 6.47 -14.46 -5.69
CA LYS A 89 7.82 -14.59 -6.24
C LYS A 89 8.63 -13.28 -6.21
N SER A 90 7.97 -12.13 -6.21
CA SER A 90 8.61 -10.80 -6.16
C SER A 90 9.24 -10.51 -4.79
N LEU A 91 9.01 -11.35 -3.78
CA LEU A 91 9.78 -11.31 -2.53
C LEU A 91 11.21 -11.85 -2.69
N ALA A 92 11.47 -12.67 -3.71
CA ALA A 92 12.77 -13.29 -3.93
C ALA A 92 13.68 -12.47 -4.88
N SER A 93 13.14 -11.47 -5.57
CA SER A 93 13.89 -10.67 -6.55
C SER A 93 13.36 -9.25 -6.62
N LEU A 94 14.28 -8.28 -6.71
CA LEU A 94 13.95 -6.89 -7.06
C LEU A 94 13.90 -6.80 -8.59
N SER A 95 12.71 -6.60 -9.15
CA SER A 95 12.47 -6.38 -10.59
C SER A 95 12.40 -4.90 -10.88
#